data_AF-A0A3C0ZLR2-F1
#
_entry.id   AF-A0A3C0ZLR2-F1
#
_cell.length_a   1.000
_cell.length_b   1.000
_cell.length_c   1.000
_cell.angle_alpha   90.00
_cell.angle_beta   90.00
_cell.angle_gamma   90.00
#
_symmetry.space_group_name_H-M   'P 1'
#
loop_
_entity.id
_entity.type
_entity.pdbx_description
1 polymer ?
#
loop_
_entity_poly.entity_id
_entity_poly.type
_entity_poly.pdbx_seq_one_letter_code
_entity_poly.pdbx_strand_id
1 'polypeptide(L)'
;MNDSNTFPWLDPQRVRTVLALPFEDQELVPYVQNALPHASITTFRKQDLAGLSTRKLLQTIRRQRYDLVIASLHSSAVRRSLSSVQLLLILSRAKQRAMRLEDGMYWGIEPRSMLLDILPRLLTGMLMGGALVTWTYVHTIIRRPVSSQRDVRPSLDKDRTGKTVLFLRTDLAGTLRAGGSVSHVKGMVHAFLRAGYNVVYVGDARQEALLPAVTQVQILAPTFLDFLDEFQFLHYNRKMIRELDPIIRRYKPVLVYQRHSILNFAGGAVARRFGIPLVLEANDSEVWIKKHWSRLVFENLAVRCEAKALQNADRIAVISRGVRDQLAPYNIPDDRFLLNPNGVDPGEFHPDIDGAAIRDRYNLQGKVVVGFIGTFTRWHGVETLFDAAELSAENDDRLRYLLIGEGDLRTKLQKRAVDLNLQQLFVFTGLVPHHEAPQYLAACDILVSPHLGFEDGTKFFGSPTKLFEYMAMGKAIIAGKLEQIEEIIVDGVNGLHMVPGDATQLSQLITKLADDPGLRKHIGAQARTDVVKNHAWASNVDRILNSLQNLNQ
;
A
#
# COMPACT_ATOMS: atom_id res chain seq x y z
N MET A 1 37.03 -11.96 -3.62
CA MET A 1 37.10 -13.38 -3.21
C MET A 1 36.45 -14.18 -4.33
N ASN A 2 37.28 -14.75 -5.20
CA ASN A 2 36.90 -15.80 -6.13
C ASN A 2 36.64 -17.10 -5.35
N ASP A 3 35.81 -17.97 -5.91
CA ASP A 3 35.46 -19.32 -5.47
C ASP A 3 34.49 -19.46 -4.28
N SER A 4 33.20 -19.22 -4.57
CA SER A 4 32.13 -20.03 -3.99
C SER A 4 31.19 -20.42 -5.12
N ASN A 5 31.08 -21.70 -5.41
CA ASN A 5 30.18 -22.22 -6.44
C ASN A 5 28.73 -21.81 -6.09
N THR A 6 28.22 -20.75 -6.73
CA THR A 6 26.95 -20.07 -6.40
C THR A 6 25.73 -20.99 -6.53
N PHE A 7 25.92 -22.13 -7.20
CA PHE A 7 25.02 -23.27 -7.24
C PHE A 7 25.84 -24.57 -7.04
N PRO A 8 26.11 -25.01 -5.80
CA PRO A 8 27.06 -26.10 -5.52
C PRO A 8 26.65 -27.47 -6.09
N TRP A 9 25.40 -27.60 -6.50
CA TRP A 9 24.74 -28.80 -7.02
C TRP A 9 24.58 -28.77 -8.56
N LEU A 10 24.91 -27.63 -9.19
CA LEU A 10 24.89 -27.47 -10.65
C LEU A 10 26.31 -27.56 -11.20
N ASP A 11 26.43 -28.14 -12.40
CA ASP A 11 27.58 -27.91 -13.27
C ASP A 11 27.29 -26.63 -14.08
N PRO A 12 27.92 -25.48 -13.76
CA PRO A 12 27.62 -24.19 -14.41
C PRO A 12 27.84 -24.24 -15.93
N GLN A 13 28.75 -25.08 -16.41
CA GLN A 13 29.07 -25.20 -17.83
C GLN A 13 27.97 -25.92 -18.63
N ARG A 14 27.09 -26.67 -17.95
CA ARG A 14 25.98 -27.41 -18.59
C ARG A 14 24.68 -26.62 -18.67
N VAL A 15 24.61 -25.46 -18.02
CA VAL A 15 23.40 -24.62 -17.97
C VAL A 15 23.49 -23.57 -19.07
N ARG A 16 22.71 -23.74 -20.15
CA ARG A 16 22.69 -22.78 -21.28
C ARG A 16 21.47 -21.87 -21.27
N THR A 17 20.37 -22.34 -20.69
CA THR A 17 19.10 -21.63 -20.68
C THR A 17 18.48 -21.58 -19.28
N VAL A 18 18.17 -20.38 -18.80
CA VAL A 18 17.60 -20.15 -17.46
C VAL A 18 16.28 -19.39 -17.59
N LEU A 19 15.27 -19.83 -16.85
CA LEU A 19 14.06 -19.07 -16.58
C LEU A 19 14.13 -18.50 -15.16
N ALA A 20 14.26 -17.18 -15.04
CA ALA A 20 14.24 -16.47 -13.76
C ALA A 20 12.84 -15.91 -13.47
N LEU A 21 12.30 -16.25 -12.31
CA LEU A 21 11.04 -15.76 -11.76
C LEU A 21 11.35 -14.92 -10.51
N PRO A 22 11.85 -13.68 -10.66
CA PRO A 22 12.27 -12.85 -9.53
C PRO A 22 11.15 -12.51 -8.57
N PHE A 23 9.88 -12.49 -9.03
CA PHE A 23 8.74 -11.96 -8.29
C PHE A 23 9.06 -10.61 -7.63
N GLU A 24 9.39 -10.59 -6.33
CA GLU A 24 9.69 -9.38 -5.54
C GLU A 24 11.18 -9.21 -5.22
N ASP A 25 12.04 -10.12 -5.70
CA ASP A 25 13.50 -10.10 -5.55
C ASP A 25 14.20 -9.58 -6.80
N GLN A 26 14.57 -8.31 -6.76
CA GLN A 26 15.27 -7.65 -7.87
C GLN A 26 16.71 -8.14 -8.05
N GLU A 27 17.31 -8.70 -6.99
CA GLU A 27 18.68 -9.21 -7.01
C GLU A 27 18.78 -10.59 -7.65
N LEU A 28 17.65 -11.29 -7.86
CA LEU A 28 17.68 -12.64 -8.44
C LEU A 28 18.34 -12.66 -9.83
N VAL A 29 17.96 -11.74 -10.72
CA VAL A 29 18.48 -11.73 -12.09
C VAL A 29 19.97 -11.36 -12.13
N PRO A 30 20.44 -10.27 -11.48
CA PRO A 30 21.87 -9.98 -11.35
C PRO A 30 22.66 -11.14 -10.72
N TYR A 31 22.11 -11.76 -9.66
CA TYR A 31 22.73 -12.90 -8.98
C TYR A 31 22.91 -14.10 -9.93
N VAL A 32 21.87 -14.47 -10.67
CA VAL A 32 21.92 -15.58 -11.64
C VAL A 32 22.87 -15.25 -12.80
N GLN A 33 22.87 -14.01 -13.29
CA GLN A 33 23.74 -13.57 -14.38
C GLN A 33 25.22 -13.62 -13.98
N ASN A 34 25.55 -13.25 -12.75
CA ASN A 34 26.91 -13.34 -12.22
C ASN A 34 27.35 -14.81 -12.03
N ALA A 35 26.44 -15.65 -11.53
CA ALA A 35 26.70 -17.07 -11.29
C ALA A 35 26.78 -17.92 -12.56
N LEU A 36 26.05 -17.55 -13.61
CA LEU A 36 25.93 -18.29 -14.88
C LEU A 36 26.15 -17.33 -16.08
N PRO A 37 27.37 -16.79 -16.25
CA PRO A 37 27.63 -15.71 -17.21
C PRO A 37 27.40 -16.12 -18.68
N HIS A 38 27.49 -17.42 -18.98
CA HIS A 38 27.30 -17.97 -20.33
C HIS A 38 25.85 -18.39 -20.63
N ALA A 39 24.95 -18.34 -19.64
CA ALA A 39 23.58 -18.79 -19.82
C ALA A 39 22.69 -17.66 -20.38
N SER A 40 21.80 -18.00 -21.31
CA SER A 40 20.72 -17.10 -21.72
C SER A 40 19.64 -17.08 -20.65
N ILE A 41 19.38 -15.90 -20.06
CA ILE A 41 18.38 -15.71 -19.00
C ILE A 41 17.10 -15.10 -19.59
N THR A 42 16.01 -15.87 -19.53
CA THR A 42 14.66 -15.36 -19.74
C THR A 42 14.06 -14.97 -18.40
N THR A 43 13.55 -13.75 -18.27
CA THR A 43 12.91 -13.27 -17.02
C THR A 43 11.41 -13.15 -17.23
N PHE A 44 10.61 -13.65 -16.28
CA PHE A 44 9.19 -13.31 -16.17
C PHE A 44 8.93 -12.58 -14.86
N ARG A 45 8.55 -11.32 -14.96
CA ARG A 45 8.19 -10.46 -13.83
C ARG A 45 6.70 -10.59 -13.53
N LYS A 46 6.28 -10.17 -12.34
CA LYS A 46 4.87 -10.16 -11.91
C LYS A 46 3.95 -9.44 -12.90
N GLN A 47 4.43 -8.35 -13.51
CA GLN A 47 3.72 -7.60 -14.55
C GLN A 47 3.49 -8.42 -15.84
N ASP A 48 4.44 -9.27 -16.22
CA ASP A 48 4.32 -10.14 -17.41
C ASP A 48 3.31 -11.27 -17.18
N LEU A 49 2.98 -11.52 -15.91
CA LEU A 49 2.01 -12.51 -15.45
C LEU A 49 0.61 -11.92 -15.25
N ALA A 50 0.49 -10.60 -15.16
CA ALA A 50 -0.78 -9.92 -14.93
C ALA A 50 -1.75 -10.17 -16.10
N GLY A 51 -2.98 -10.56 -15.79
CA GLY A 51 -4.01 -10.86 -16.80
C GLY A 51 -3.83 -12.18 -17.57
N LEU A 52 -2.73 -12.93 -17.37
CA LEU A 52 -2.58 -14.26 -17.98
C LEU A 52 -3.47 -15.28 -17.26
N SER A 53 -4.26 -16.02 -18.04
CA SER A 53 -4.94 -17.20 -17.51
C SER A 53 -3.93 -18.28 -17.11
N THR A 54 -4.27 -19.13 -16.14
CA THR A 54 -3.43 -20.26 -15.72
C THR A 54 -2.99 -21.13 -16.90
N ARG A 55 -3.86 -21.29 -17.91
CA ARG A 55 -3.55 -22.03 -19.14
C ARG A 55 -2.46 -21.35 -19.98
N LYS A 56 -2.56 -20.03 -20.20
CA LYS A 56 -1.54 -19.26 -20.93
C LYS A 56 -0.23 -19.26 -20.16
N LEU A 57 -0.26 -19.08 -18.84
CA LEU A 57 0.92 -19.15 -17.99
C LEU A 57 1.64 -20.49 -18.14
N LEU A 58 0.91 -21.60 -18.06
CA LEU A 58 1.46 -22.94 -18.24
C LEU A 58 2.00 -23.17 -19.65
N GLN A 59 1.32 -22.68 -20.68
CA GLN A 59 1.81 -22.74 -22.06
C GLN A 59 3.13 -21.98 -22.20
N THR A 60 3.23 -20.78 -21.63
CA THR A 60 4.43 -19.95 -21.65
C THR A 60 5.60 -20.64 -20.96
N ILE A 61 5.40 -21.12 -19.73
CA ILE A 61 6.45 -21.81 -18.95
C ILE A 61 6.87 -23.13 -19.61
N ARG A 62 5.95 -23.83 -20.30
CA ARG A 62 6.22 -25.12 -20.97
C ARG A 62 6.65 -24.98 -22.44
N ARG A 63 6.65 -23.76 -23.00
CA ARG A 63 7.00 -23.49 -24.39
C ARG A 63 8.44 -23.88 -24.70
N GLN A 64 9.34 -23.62 -23.76
CA GLN A 64 10.75 -23.94 -23.85
C GLN A 64 11.16 -24.92 -22.74
N ARG A 65 12.12 -25.79 -23.05
CA ARG A 65 12.74 -26.68 -22.08
C ARG A 65 14.01 -26.02 -21.53
N TYR A 66 13.87 -25.30 -20.42
CA TYR A 66 15.00 -24.65 -19.75
C TYR A 66 15.92 -25.66 -19.07
N ASP A 67 17.21 -25.35 -18.97
CA ASP A 67 18.15 -26.14 -18.17
C ASP A 67 17.90 -25.91 -16.67
N LEU A 68 17.61 -24.66 -16.28
CA LEU A 68 17.28 -24.24 -14.92
C LEU A 68 16.03 -23.35 -14.91
N VAL A 69 15.11 -23.59 -13.98
CA VAL A 69 14.10 -22.60 -13.57
C VAL A 69 14.37 -22.22 -12.13
N ILE A 70 14.45 -20.93 -11.85
CA ILE A 70 14.66 -20.41 -10.50
C ILE A 70 13.61 -19.35 -10.17
N ALA A 71 13.03 -19.47 -8.96
CA ALA A 71 12.09 -18.48 -8.43
C ALA A 71 12.61 -17.87 -7.14
N SER A 72 12.24 -16.63 -6.84
CA SER A 72 12.54 -16.00 -5.54
C SER A 72 11.28 -15.45 -4.87
N LEU A 73 11.21 -15.56 -3.55
CA LEU A 73 10.13 -15.03 -2.71
C LEU A 73 10.78 -14.27 -1.54
N HIS A 74 10.65 -12.93 -1.54
CA HIS A 74 11.39 -12.04 -0.63
C HIS A 74 10.49 -11.26 0.37
N SER A 75 9.19 -11.58 0.47
CA SER A 75 8.25 -10.81 1.30
C SER A 75 7.75 -11.57 2.52
N SER A 76 7.92 -10.93 3.67
CA SER A 76 7.71 -11.38 5.05
C SER A 76 6.27 -11.23 5.57
N ALA A 77 5.30 -10.77 4.79
CA ALA A 77 3.96 -10.51 5.34
C ALA A 77 3.06 -11.75 5.39
N VAL A 78 3.15 -12.65 4.41
CA VAL A 78 2.49 -13.96 4.38
C VAL A 78 3.26 -14.78 3.34
N ARG A 79 3.47 -16.10 3.53
CA ARG A 79 3.87 -17.04 2.45
C ARG A 79 2.79 -17.15 1.36
N ARG A 80 2.18 -16.04 0.95
CA ARG A 80 1.26 -15.95 -0.18
C ARG A 80 2.00 -16.57 -1.35
N SER A 81 1.41 -17.57 -1.97
CA SER A 81 1.91 -18.22 -3.17
C SER A 81 3.13 -19.14 -3.05
N LEU A 82 3.65 -19.50 -1.87
CA LEU A 82 4.76 -20.47 -1.79
C LEU A 82 4.38 -21.74 -2.54
N SER A 83 3.23 -22.32 -2.22
CA SER A 83 2.80 -23.54 -2.89
C SER A 83 2.37 -23.33 -4.34
N SER A 84 1.93 -22.12 -4.73
CA SER A 84 1.69 -21.78 -6.14
C SER A 84 2.98 -21.67 -6.95
N VAL A 85 4.04 -21.08 -6.39
CA VAL A 85 5.38 -21.02 -7.01
C VAL A 85 5.98 -22.41 -7.11
N GLN A 86 5.89 -23.21 -6.05
CA GLN A 86 6.31 -24.61 -6.08
C GLN A 86 5.55 -25.39 -7.16
N LEU A 87 4.22 -25.19 -7.32
CA LEU A 87 3.45 -25.83 -8.38
C LEU A 87 3.91 -25.39 -9.78
N LEU A 88 4.20 -24.11 -9.99
CA LEU A 88 4.76 -23.61 -11.25
C LEU A 88 6.12 -24.25 -11.56
N LEU A 89 6.98 -24.41 -10.55
CA LEU A 89 8.27 -25.09 -10.69
C LEU A 89 8.11 -26.57 -11.07
N ILE A 90 7.18 -27.32 -10.45
CA ILE A 90 6.84 -28.71 -10.85
C ILE A 90 6.37 -28.76 -12.31
N LEU A 91 5.47 -27.86 -12.69
CA LEU A 91 4.83 -27.89 -14.01
C LEU A 91 5.75 -27.43 -15.14
N SER A 92 6.90 -26.80 -14.82
CA SER A 92 7.94 -26.48 -15.78
C SER A 92 8.61 -27.72 -16.37
N ARG A 93 9.03 -27.65 -17.64
CA ARG A 93 9.76 -28.73 -18.33
C ARG A 93 11.26 -28.73 -18.02
N ALA A 94 11.70 -28.00 -16.98
CA ALA A 94 13.11 -27.78 -16.74
C ALA A 94 13.85 -29.04 -16.28
N LYS A 95 15.14 -29.13 -16.62
CA LYS A 95 16.01 -30.18 -16.09
C LYS A 95 16.21 -29.98 -14.59
N GLN A 96 16.48 -28.74 -14.18
CA GLN A 96 16.85 -28.37 -12.82
C GLN A 96 15.94 -27.25 -12.30
N ARG A 97 15.72 -27.22 -10.98
CA ARG A 97 14.78 -26.30 -10.30
C ARG A 97 15.41 -25.77 -9.02
N ALA A 98 15.21 -24.48 -8.76
CA ALA A 98 15.71 -23.80 -7.59
C ALA A 98 14.70 -22.78 -7.07
N MET A 99 14.77 -22.48 -5.77
CA MET A 99 13.95 -21.45 -5.14
C MET A 99 14.77 -20.68 -4.10
N ARG A 100 14.69 -19.36 -4.11
CA ARG A 100 15.27 -18.48 -3.10
C ARG A 100 14.18 -18.02 -2.16
N LEU A 101 14.36 -18.21 -0.86
CA LEU A 101 13.51 -17.60 0.18
C LEU A 101 14.36 -16.63 1.00
N GLU A 102 13.69 -15.83 1.85
CA GLU A 102 14.32 -14.87 2.76
C GLU A 102 15.38 -15.53 3.68
N ASP A 103 15.12 -16.76 4.13
CA ASP A 103 15.99 -17.52 5.06
C ASP A 103 17.15 -18.26 4.36
N GLY A 104 17.29 -18.15 3.03
CA GLY A 104 18.36 -18.77 2.26
C GLY A 104 17.94 -19.39 0.92
N MET A 105 18.90 -20.01 0.25
CA MET A 105 18.68 -20.67 -1.05
C MET A 105 18.29 -22.13 -0.88
N TYR A 106 17.23 -22.55 -1.56
CA TYR A 106 16.75 -23.93 -1.65
C TYR A 106 17.02 -24.49 -3.05
N TRP A 107 17.67 -25.65 -3.09
CA TRP A 107 18.32 -26.18 -4.29
C TRP A 107 17.86 -27.60 -4.63
N GLY A 108 18.08 -28.03 -5.88
CA GLY A 108 17.97 -29.44 -6.27
C GLY A 108 16.57 -30.05 -6.07
N ILE A 109 15.52 -29.26 -6.27
CA ILE A 109 14.18 -29.67 -5.87
C ILE A 109 13.65 -30.73 -6.85
N GLU A 110 13.59 -31.98 -6.40
CA GLU A 110 12.98 -33.05 -7.17
C GLU A 110 11.46 -32.83 -7.30
N PRO A 111 10.88 -32.96 -8.50
CA PRO A 111 9.44 -32.80 -8.68
C PRO A 111 8.60 -33.72 -7.79
N ARG A 112 9.10 -34.93 -7.49
CA ARG A 112 8.39 -35.91 -6.65
C ARG A 112 8.33 -35.48 -5.18
N SER A 113 9.46 -35.07 -4.59
CA SER A 113 9.50 -34.62 -3.20
C SER A 113 8.66 -33.35 -3.00
N MET A 114 8.73 -32.43 -3.97
CA MET A 114 7.91 -31.23 -3.93
C MET A 114 6.42 -31.53 -4.13
N LEU A 115 6.06 -32.49 -4.98
CA LEU A 115 4.66 -32.91 -5.14
C LEU A 115 4.11 -33.52 -3.84
N LEU A 116 4.87 -34.37 -3.15
CA LEU A 116 4.47 -34.96 -1.87
C LEU A 116 4.29 -33.91 -0.77
N ASP A 117 5.09 -32.85 -0.79
CA ASP A 117 5.00 -31.72 0.15
C ASP A 117 3.80 -30.80 -0.15
N ILE A 118 3.49 -30.56 -1.42
CA ILE A 118 2.40 -29.66 -1.84
C ILE A 118 1.04 -30.36 -1.84
N LEU A 119 0.98 -31.62 -2.30
CA LEU A 119 -0.30 -32.29 -2.64
C LEU A 119 -1.29 -32.35 -1.46
N PRO A 120 -0.87 -32.68 -0.22
CA PRO A 120 -1.78 -32.62 0.92
C PRO A 120 -2.32 -31.20 1.16
N ARG A 121 -1.45 -30.19 1.09
CA ARG A 121 -1.85 -28.77 1.23
C ARG A 121 -2.79 -28.32 0.12
N LEU A 122 -2.55 -28.74 -1.12
CA LEU A 122 -3.45 -28.50 -2.27
C LEU A 122 -4.83 -29.09 -2.01
N LEU A 123 -4.90 -30.39 -1.70
CA LEU A 123 -6.16 -31.11 -1.55
C LEU A 123 -6.97 -30.56 -0.38
N THR A 124 -6.33 -30.40 0.78
CA THR A 124 -6.95 -29.79 1.96
C THR A 124 -7.37 -28.35 1.67
N GLY A 125 -6.52 -27.57 0.98
CA GLY A 125 -6.80 -26.19 0.61
C GLY A 125 -7.97 -26.04 -0.35
N MET A 126 -8.11 -26.92 -1.35
CA MET A 126 -9.24 -26.92 -2.27
C MET A 126 -10.55 -27.32 -1.59
N LEU A 127 -10.53 -28.40 -0.78
CA LEU A 127 -11.72 -28.85 -0.05
C LEU A 127 -12.20 -27.77 0.93
N MET A 128 -11.29 -27.21 1.74
CA MET A 128 -11.61 -26.13 2.67
C MET A 128 -12.01 -24.85 1.94
N GLY A 129 -11.32 -24.51 0.85
CA GLY A 129 -11.65 -23.37 0.00
C GLY A 129 -13.05 -23.45 -0.59
N GLY A 130 -13.44 -24.62 -1.11
CA GLY A 130 -14.81 -24.89 -1.56
C GLY A 130 -15.83 -24.69 -0.44
N ALA A 131 -15.58 -25.26 0.74
CA ALA A 131 -16.45 -25.07 1.90
C ALA A 131 -16.55 -23.60 2.35
N LEU A 132 -15.45 -22.84 2.28
CA LEU A 132 -15.41 -21.41 2.61
C LEU A 132 -16.18 -20.56 1.59
N VAL A 133 -16.03 -20.85 0.31
CA VAL A 133 -16.80 -20.22 -0.77
C VAL A 133 -18.29 -20.48 -0.56
N THR A 134 -18.70 -21.73 -0.36
CA THR A 134 -20.10 -22.09 -0.11
C THR A 134 -20.63 -21.41 1.15
N TRP A 135 -19.88 -21.46 2.26
CA TRP A 135 -20.27 -20.79 3.51
C TRP A 135 -20.46 -19.29 3.32
N THR A 136 -19.53 -18.63 2.62
CA THR A 136 -19.59 -17.18 2.40
C THR A 136 -20.72 -16.81 1.45
N TYR A 137 -20.94 -17.62 0.40
CA TYR A 137 -22.07 -17.47 -0.52
C TYR A 137 -23.40 -17.57 0.23
N VAL A 138 -23.57 -18.59 1.07
CA VAL A 138 -24.74 -18.76 1.95
C VAL A 138 -24.93 -17.56 2.88
N HIS A 139 -23.87 -17.10 3.54
CA HIS A 139 -23.96 -15.98 4.50
C HIS A 139 -24.17 -14.61 3.85
N THR A 140 -23.82 -14.46 2.57
CA THR A 140 -24.10 -13.23 1.80
C THR A 140 -25.50 -13.25 1.15
N ILE A 141 -26.08 -14.43 0.86
CA ILE A 141 -27.41 -14.57 0.20
C ILE A 141 -28.54 -14.90 1.16
N ILE A 142 -28.39 -15.98 1.94
CA ILE A 142 -29.49 -16.59 2.72
C ILE A 142 -29.78 -15.73 3.94
N ARG A 143 -28.75 -15.10 4.51
CA ARG A 143 -28.95 -13.93 5.37
C ARG A 143 -29.22 -12.73 4.47
N ARG A 144 -30.39 -12.76 3.80
CA ARG A 144 -31.01 -11.62 3.13
C ARG A 144 -30.81 -10.37 3.99
N PRO A 145 -30.69 -9.18 3.39
CA PRO A 145 -30.74 -7.95 4.16
C PRO A 145 -32.04 -8.00 4.97
N VAL A 146 -31.93 -8.23 6.28
CA VAL A 146 -33.02 -7.95 7.22
C VAL A 146 -33.17 -6.44 7.09
N SER A 147 -34.12 -6.03 6.25
CA SER A 147 -34.40 -4.68 5.76
C SER A 147 -33.17 -3.79 5.48
N SER A 148 -33.15 -3.19 4.29
CA SER A 148 -32.29 -2.04 3.98
C SER A 148 -32.45 -0.85 4.95
N GLN A 149 -33.38 -0.94 5.90
CA GLN A 149 -33.58 -0.05 7.02
C GLN A 149 -33.38 -0.84 8.32
N ARG A 150 -32.26 -0.60 9.03
CA ARG A 150 -32.40 -0.51 10.49
C ARG A 150 -33.40 0.63 10.69
N ASP A 151 -34.62 0.36 11.14
CA ASP A 151 -35.60 1.44 11.44
C ASP A 151 -35.01 2.46 12.44
N VAL A 152 -34.05 2.01 13.25
CA VAL A 152 -33.23 2.86 14.13
C VAL A 152 -31.76 2.47 13.96
N ARG A 153 -30.92 3.38 13.44
CA ARG A 153 -29.47 3.19 13.38
C ARG A 153 -28.90 3.42 14.79
N PRO A 154 -27.96 2.61 15.28
CA PRO A 154 -27.35 2.86 16.58
C PRO A 154 -26.57 4.18 16.48
N SER A 155 -27.06 5.20 17.17
CA SER A 155 -26.31 6.44 17.35
C SER A 155 -25.15 6.19 18.31
N LEU A 156 -24.13 7.04 18.21
CA LEU A 156 -23.13 7.13 19.25
C LEU A 156 -23.79 7.80 20.47
N ASP A 157 -24.41 6.98 21.32
CA ASP A 157 -25.09 7.43 22.53
C ASP A 157 -24.11 8.19 23.45
N LYS A 158 -24.47 9.42 23.83
CA LYS A 158 -23.66 10.26 24.75
C LYS A 158 -23.54 9.61 26.14
N ASP A 159 -24.51 8.75 26.49
CA ASP A 159 -24.60 8.09 27.80
C ASP A 159 -24.02 6.67 27.80
N ARG A 160 -23.58 6.13 26.65
CA ARG A 160 -22.82 4.87 26.63
C ARG A 160 -21.46 5.10 27.29
N THR A 161 -21.31 4.57 28.50
CA THR A 161 -20.14 4.66 29.39
C THR A 161 -18.84 4.04 28.87
N GLY A 162 -18.74 3.72 27.57
CA GLY A 162 -17.57 3.11 26.95
C GLY A 162 -16.82 4.09 26.06
N LYS A 163 -15.57 4.43 26.39
CA LYS A 163 -14.72 5.25 25.51
C LYS A 163 -13.92 4.40 24.51
N THR A 164 -14.32 3.17 24.19
CA THR A 164 -13.48 2.27 23.38
C THR A 164 -13.90 2.23 21.91
N VAL A 165 -12.95 2.47 21.01
CA VAL A 165 -13.07 2.23 19.56
C VAL A 165 -12.39 0.90 19.22
N LEU A 166 -13.09 0.05 18.49
CA LEU A 166 -12.53 -1.15 17.89
C LEU A 166 -12.07 -0.83 16.46
N PHE A 167 -10.76 -0.70 16.26
CA PHE A 167 -10.15 -0.39 14.97
C PHE A 167 -9.74 -1.69 14.27
N LEU A 168 -10.34 -2.00 13.13
CA LEU A 168 -10.13 -3.23 12.37
C LEU A 168 -9.32 -2.97 11.11
N ARG A 169 -8.20 -3.68 10.99
CA ARG A 169 -7.40 -3.76 9.76
C ARG A 169 -7.48 -5.19 9.21
N THR A 170 -8.08 -5.36 8.04
CA THR A 170 -8.41 -6.69 7.50
C THR A 170 -7.74 -7.06 6.16
N ASP A 171 -6.77 -6.26 5.71
CA ASP A 171 -6.06 -6.36 4.43
C ASP A 171 -4.96 -7.44 4.38
N LEU A 172 -4.69 -8.12 5.50
CA LEU A 172 -3.64 -9.14 5.63
C LEU A 172 -2.23 -8.65 5.26
N ALA A 173 -1.97 -7.36 5.42
CA ALA A 173 -0.76 -6.72 4.93
C ALA A 173 0.47 -6.88 5.87
N GLY A 174 0.31 -7.57 7.00
CA GLY A 174 1.39 -7.81 7.95
C GLY A 174 1.91 -6.55 8.64
N THR A 175 3.15 -6.63 9.13
CA THR A 175 3.83 -5.50 9.78
C THR A 175 4.35 -4.54 8.73
N LEU A 176 3.77 -3.34 8.64
CA LEU A 176 4.28 -2.28 7.77
C LEU A 176 5.11 -1.30 8.61
N ARG A 177 6.30 -0.95 8.11
CA ARG A 177 7.22 0.00 8.77
C ARG A 177 7.10 1.44 8.28
N ALA A 178 6.65 1.64 7.04
CA ALA A 178 6.51 2.94 6.42
C ALA A 178 5.45 2.93 5.30
N GLY A 179 5.13 4.11 4.77
CA GLY A 179 4.19 4.32 3.67
C GLY A 179 2.85 4.89 4.11
N GLY A 180 2.04 5.37 3.15
CA GLY A 180 0.80 6.11 3.43
C GLY A 180 -0.24 5.34 4.26
N SER A 181 -0.29 4.01 4.14
CA SER A 181 -1.14 3.16 4.98
C SER A 181 -0.73 3.20 6.45
N VAL A 182 0.58 3.25 6.74
CA VAL A 182 1.10 3.42 8.10
C VAL A 182 0.75 4.80 8.64
N SER A 183 0.99 5.85 7.86
CA SER A 183 0.64 7.23 8.22
C SER A 183 -0.85 7.36 8.54
N HIS A 184 -1.72 6.74 7.73
CA HIS A 184 -3.17 6.74 7.94
C HIS A 184 -3.58 6.00 9.21
N VAL A 185 -3.19 4.73 9.36
CA VAL A 185 -3.56 3.90 10.53
C VAL A 185 -3.08 4.57 11.81
N LYS A 186 -1.83 5.05 11.83
CA LYS A 186 -1.26 5.80 12.95
C LYS A 186 -2.07 7.06 13.23
N GLY A 187 -2.28 7.90 12.22
CA GLY A 187 -2.97 9.17 12.32
C GLY A 187 -4.39 9.05 12.88
N MET A 188 -5.20 8.15 12.31
CA MET A 188 -6.56 7.91 12.77
C MET A 188 -6.61 7.33 14.19
N VAL A 189 -5.80 6.32 14.49
CA VAL A 189 -5.77 5.71 15.84
C VAL A 189 -5.35 6.74 16.89
N HIS A 190 -4.30 7.53 16.62
CA HIS A 190 -3.82 8.56 17.56
C HIS A 190 -4.82 9.71 17.70
N ALA A 191 -5.52 10.08 16.62
CA ALA A 191 -6.58 11.06 16.69
C ALA A 191 -7.76 10.59 17.56
N PHE A 192 -8.15 9.31 17.50
CA PHE A 192 -9.14 8.76 18.44
C PHE A 192 -8.66 8.82 19.90
N LEU A 193 -7.39 8.49 20.16
CA LEU A 193 -6.80 8.63 21.49
C LEU A 193 -6.86 10.08 22.00
N ARG A 194 -6.50 11.05 21.16
CA ARG A 194 -6.57 12.49 21.49
C ARG A 194 -7.98 12.98 21.72
N ALA A 195 -8.96 12.43 21.01
CA ALA A 195 -10.38 12.67 21.25
C ALA A 195 -10.89 12.01 22.57
N GLY A 196 -10.01 11.36 23.32
CA GLY A 196 -10.30 10.77 24.63
C GLY A 196 -10.82 9.34 24.58
N TYR A 197 -10.73 8.66 23.43
CA TYR A 197 -11.11 7.26 23.29
C TYR A 197 -9.94 6.33 23.60
N ASN A 198 -10.22 5.17 24.19
CA ASN A 198 -9.33 4.02 24.16
C ASN A 198 -9.45 3.34 22.79
N VAL A 199 -8.35 2.82 22.25
CA VAL A 199 -8.38 2.09 20.97
C VAL A 199 -7.91 0.65 21.18
N VAL A 200 -8.75 -0.28 20.72
CA VAL A 200 -8.38 -1.69 20.54
C VAL A 200 -8.16 -1.89 19.05
N TYR A 201 -6.89 -1.96 18.64
CA TYR A 201 -6.49 -2.27 17.28
C TYR A 201 -6.49 -3.79 17.07
N VAL A 202 -7.15 -4.26 16.02
CA VAL A 202 -7.20 -5.67 15.64
C VAL A 202 -6.76 -5.83 14.19
N GLY A 203 -5.77 -6.68 13.95
CA GLY A 203 -5.27 -6.99 12.62
C GLY A 203 -4.45 -8.28 12.60
N ASP A 204 -3.84 -8.58 11.46
CA ASP A 204 -3.02 -9.77 11.25
C ASP A 204 -1.59 -9.63 11.78
N ALA A 205 -1.16 -8.40 12.08
CA ALA A 205 0.12 -8.11 12.72
C ALA A 205 0.04 -6.87 13.62
N ARG A 206 0.97 -6.77 14.57
CA ARG A 206 1.18 -5.55 15.36
C ARG A 206 1.74 -4.42 14.47
N GLN A 207 1.40 -3.20 14.84
CA GLN A 207 1.90 -1.98 14.20
C GLN A 207 2.83 -1.26 15.18
N GLU A 208 4.11 -1.21 14.82
CA GLU A 208 5.16 -0.58 15.63
C GLU A 208 4.96 0.94 15.76
N ALA A 209 4.33 1.56 14.76
CA ALA A 209 4.06 3.00 14.75
C ALA A 209 2.95 3.45 15.74
N LEU A 210 2.23 2.51 16.35
CA LEU A 210 1.15 2.83 17.30
C LEU A 210 1.71 3.07 18.71
N LEU A 211 1.12 4.02 19.44
CA LEU A 211 1.52 4.34 20.82
C LEU A 211 1.33 3.12 21.74
N PRO A 212 2.16 2.97 22.79
CA PRO A 212 2.01 1.88 23.77
C PRO A 212 0.65 1.80 24.45
N ALA A 213 -0.08 2.92 24.53
CA ALA A 213 -1.44 2.99 25.08
C ALA A 213 -2.49 2.24 24.23
N VAL A 214 -2.19 1.94 22.96
CA VAL A 214 -3.10 1.20 22.07
C VAL A 214 -3.05 -0.29 22.41
N THR A 215 -4.19 -0.88 22.75
CA THR A 215 -4.29 -2.33 22.91
C THR A 215 -4.28 -2.98 21.52
N GLN A 216 -3.27 -3.80 21.22
CA GLN A 216 -3.14 -4.48 19.93
C GLN A 216 -3.44 -5.98 20.05
N VAL A 217 -4.47 -6.46 19.34
CA VAL A 217 -4.85 -7.87 19.26
C VAL A 217 -4.52 -8.41 17.87
N GLN A 218 -3.74 -9.50 17.82
CA GLN A 218 -3.37 -10.14 16.56
C GLN A 218 -4.28 -11.34 16.27
N ILE A 219 -4.84 -11.37 15.07
CA ILE A 219 -5.57 -12.52 14.53
C ILE A 219 -4.83 -12.98 13.28
N LEU A 220 -4.07 -14.07 13.39
CA LEU A 220 -3.26 -14.56 12.28
C LEU A 220 -4.12 -15.24 11.21
N ALA A 221 -3.79 -15.06 9.93
CA ALA A 221 -4.36 -15.84 8.83
C ALA A 221 -3.76 -17.25 8.79
N PRO A 222 -4.47 -18.25 8.23
CA PRO A 222 -3.90 -19.57 8.01
C PRO A 222 -2.84 -19.52 6.90
N THR A 223 -1.71 -20.16 7.17
CA THR A 223 -0.57 -20.24 6.23
C THR A 223 -0.70 -21.36 5.20
N PHE A 224 -1.64 -22.30 5.39
CA PHE A 224 -1.82 -23.48 4.52
C PHE A 224 -2.83 -23.28 3.36
N LEU A 225 -3.52 -22.12 3.30
CA LEU A 225 -4.46 -21.77 2.23
C LEU A 225 -3.83 -20.82 1.20
N ASP A 226 -2.55 -20.98 0.89
CA ASP A 226 -1.74 -20.01 0.14
C ASP A 226 -1.79 -20.15 -1.39
N PHE A 227 -2.54 -21.13 -1.92
CA PHE A 227 -2.68 -21.35 -3.37
C PHE A 227 -3.50 -20.27 -4.08
N LEU A 228 -4.56 -19.80 -3.43
CA LEU A 228 -5.43 -18.73 -3.88
C LEU A 228 -5.57 -17.74 -2.73
N ASP A 229 -5.14 -16.50 -2.96
CA ASP A 229 -5.21 -15.44 -1.96
C ASP A 229 -6.64 -15.24 -1.47
N GLU A 230 -7.63 -15.40 -2.35
CA GLU A 230 -9.04 -15.30 -2.00
C GLU A 230 -9.48 -16.30 -0.91
N PHE A 231 -8.91 -17.51 -0.85
CA PHE A 231 -9.21 -18.47 0.22
C PHE A 231 -8.69 -18.01 1.58
N GLN A 232 -7.53 -17.35 1.62
CA GLN A 232 -7.02 -16.77 2.86
C GLN A 232 -7.94 -15.64 3.34
N PHE A 233 -8.37 -14.74 2.44
CA PHE A 233 -9.29 -13.67 2.80
C PHE A 233 -10.65 -14.19 3.28
N LEU A 234 -11.22 -15.19 2.61
CA LEU A 234 -12.49 -15.81 3.02
C LEU A 234 -12.39 -16.49 4.39
N HIS A 235 -11.32 -17.25 4.61
CA HIS A 235 -11.05 -17.84 5.92
C HIS A 235 -10.87 -16.76 6.97
N TYR A 236 -10.07 -15.74 6.67
CA TYR A 236 -9.77 -14.67 7.59
C TYR A 236 -11.02 -13.89 7.97
N ASN A 237 -11.91 -13.57 7.03
CA ASN A 237 -13.23 -13.00 7.29
C ASN A 237 -14.03 -13.85 8.30
N ARG A 238 -14.12 -15.18 8.08
CA ARG A 238 -14.81 -16.09 9.03
C ARG A 238 -14.14 -16.12 10.40
N LYS A 239 -12.80 -16.16 10.44
CA LYS A 239 -12.02 -16.17 11.68
C LYS A 239 -12.23 -14.86 12.45
N MET A 240 -12.15 -13.70 11.78
CA MET A 240 -12.44 -12.40 12.36
C MET A 240 -13.84 -12.37 12.99
N ILE A 241 -14.88 -12.84 12.31
CA ILE A 241 -16.25 -12.89 12.87
C ILE A 241 -16.30 -13.69 14.19
N ARG A 242 -15.55 -14.80 14.28
CA ARG A 242 -15.51 -15.64 15.49
C ARG A 242 -14.69 -15.01 16.61
N GLU A 243 -13.49 -14.51 16.30
CA GLU A 243 -12.54 -14.00 17.31
C GLU A 243 -12.91 -12.59 17.80
N LEU A 244 -13.65 -11.80 17.02
CA LEU A 244 -14.12 -10.49 17.45
C LEU A 244 -15.22 -10.58 18.52
N ASP A 245 -15.97 -11.68 18.61
CA ASP A 245 -17.00 -11.88 19.64
C ASP A 245 -16.48 -11.72 21.07
N PRO A 246 -15.46 -12.49 21.53
CA PRO A 246 -14.93 -12.34 22.88
C PRO A 246 -14.25 -10.98 23.09
N ILE A 247 -13.65 -10.40 22.04
CA ILE A 247 -13.02 -9.07 22.09
C ILE A 247 -14.07 -8.00 22.36
N ILE A 248 -15.18 -7.99 21.61
CA ILE A 248 -16.28 -7.04 21.78
C ILE A 248 -16.92 -7.20 23.16
N ARG A 249 -17.14 -8.43 23.64
CA ARG A 249 -17.69 -8.67 24.98
C ARG A 249 -16.77 -8.17 26.10
N ARG A 250 -15.45 -8.32 25.93
CA ARG A 250 -14.44 -7.87 26.88
C ARG A 250 -14.31 -6.34 26.93
N TYR A 251 -14.16 -5.71 25.78
CA TYR A 251 -13.81 -4.29 25.69
C TYR A 251 -15.01 -3.35 25.50
N LYS A 252 -16.19 -3.91 25.19
CA LYS A 252 -17.47 -3.20 25.01
C LYS A 252 -17.33 -1.92 24.16
N PRO A 253 -16.82 -2.03 22.92
CA PRO A 253 -16.59 -0.87 22.07
C PRO A 253 -17.89 -0.14 21.72
N VAL A 254 -17.81 1.18 21.62
CA VAL A 254 -18.93 2.04 21.19
C VAL A 254 -18.93 2.31 19.70
N LEU A 255 -17.81 2.02 19.03
CA LEU A 255 -17.63 2.18 17.59
C LEU A 255 -16.78 1.03 17.04
N VAL A 256 -17.20 0.47 15.91
CA VAL A 256 -16.32 -0.30 15.04
C VAL A 256 -15.88 0.59 13.89
N TYR A 257 -14.57 0.79 13.75
CA TYR A 257 -13.97 1.44 12.60
C TYR A 257 -13.22 0.38 11.79
N GLN A 258 -13.64 0.10 10.57
CA GLN A 258 -13.03 -0.92 9.73
C GLN A 258 -12.44 -0.30 8.48
N ARG A 259 -11.16 -0.60 8.20
CA ARG A 259 -10.58 -0.39 6.88
C ARG A 259 -11.09 -1.48 5.95
N HIS A 260 -11.70 -1.08 4.83
CA HIS A 260 -12.23 -2.00 3.84
C HIS A 260 -11.10 -2.86 3.25
N SER A 261 -11.45 -4.09 2.88
CA SER A 261 -10.51 -5.04 2.27
C SER A 261 -11.29 -6.09 1.49
N ILE A 262 -10.72 -6.59 0.39
CA ILE A 262 -11.34 -7.62 -0.44
C ILE A 262 -11.92 -8.80 0.35
N LEU A 263 -13.14 -9.24 -0.02
CA LEU A 263 -13.83 -10.41 0.55
C LEU A 263 -14.11 -10.36 2.07
N ASN A 264 -13.93 -9.20 2.71
CA ASN A 264 -14.16 -9.03 4.14
C ASN A 264 -15.41 -8.19 4.45
N PHE A 265 -16.27 -8.70 5.32
CA PHE A 265 -17.42 -7.98 5.87
C PHE A 265 -17.57 -8.22 7.38
N ALA A 266 -16.48 -8.62 8.04
CA ALA A 266 -16.49 -9.11 9.42
C ALA A 266 -16.94 -8.04 10.41
N GLY A 267 -16.43 -6.81 10.29
CA GLY A 267 -16.83 -5.68 11.14
C GLY A 267 -18.32 -5.41 11.03
N GLY A 268 -18.87 -5.42 9.82
CA GLY A 268 -20.32 -5.26 9.60
C GLY A 268 -21.15 -6.40 10.20
N ALA A 269 -20.68 -7.64 10.12
CA ALA A 269 -21.37 -8.77 10.72
C ALA A 269 -21.44 -8.66 12.26
N VAL A 270 -20.33 -8.31 12.91
CA VAL A 270 -20.28 -8.19 14.38
C VAL A 270 -20.93 -6.91 14.88
N ALA A 271 -20.73 -5.77 14.22
CA ALA A 271 -21.37 -4.51 14.56
C ALA A 271 -22.90 -4.63 14.56
N ARG A 272 -23.46 -5.36 13.57
CA ARG A 272 -24.89 -5.68 13.54
C ARG A 272 -25.33 -6.54 14.71
N ARG A 273 -24.61 -7.64 14.96
CA ARG A 273 -24.95 -8.59 16.02
C ARG A 273 -24.94 -7.95 17.42
N PHE A 274 -24.05 -6.99 17.66
CA PHE A 274 -23.90 -6.34 18.96
C PHE A 274 -24.57 -4.95 19.06
N GLY A 275 -25.23 -4.47 17.99
CA GLY A 275 -25.87 -3.15 18.00
C GLY A 275 -24.87 -2.00 18.20
N ILE A 276 -23.73 -2.07 17.52
CA ILE A 276 -22.66 -1.07 17.55
C ILE A 276 -22.62 -0.37 16.17
N PRO A 277 -22.42 0.95 16.10
CA PRO A 277 -22.22 1.63 14.83
C PRO A 277 -20.93 1.17 14.14
N LEU A 278 -21.00 1.04 12.81
CA LEU A 278 -19.86 0.75 11.95
C LEU A 278 -19.53 1.97 11.06
N VAL A 279 -18.29 2.40 11.09
CA VAL A 279 -17.68 3.22 10.05
C VAL A 279 -16.81 2.32 9.19
N LEU A 280 -17.10 2.25 7.90
CA LEU A 280 -16.27 1.55 6.92
C LEU A 280 -15.45 2.59 6.15
N GLU A 281 -14.14 2.58 6.32
CA GLU A 281 -13.20 3.38 5.54
C GLU A 281 -12.93 2.69 4.21
N ALA A 282 -13.29 3.34 3.11
CA ALA A 282 -13.02 2.89 1.76
C ALA A 282 -11.97 3.80 1.10
N ASN A 283 -10.83 3.21 0.75
CA ASN A 283 -9.78 3.87 -0.02
C ASN A 283 -9.97 3.70 -1.54
N ASP A 284 -10.82 2.75 -1.91
CA ASP A 284 -11.16 2.33 -3.27
C ASP A 284 -12.31 1.30 -3.19
N SER A 285 -12.79 0.85 -4.36
CA SER A 285 -13.46 -0.45 -4.46
C SER A 285 -12.41 -1.55 -4.57
N GLU A 286 -12.38 -2.44 -3.58
CA GLU A 286 -11.43 -3.55 -3.50
C GLU A 286 -11.64 -4.54 -4.66
N VAL A 287 -12.90 -4.70 -5.08
CA VAL A 287 -13.25 -5.48 -6.27
C VAL A 287 -12.69 -4.83 -7.52
N TRP A 288 -12.87 -3.51 -7.65
CA TRP A 288 -12.37 -2.75 -8.79
C TRP A 288 -10.84 -2.84 -8.89
N ILE A 289 -10.13 -2.61 -7.79
CA ILE A 289 -8.65 -2.70 -7.72
C ILE A 289 -8.18 -4.09 -8.13
N LYS A 290 -8.79 -5.15 -7.57
CA LYS A 290 -8.42 -6.53 -7.89
C LYS A 290 -8.69 -6.88 -9.35
N LYS A 291 -9.73 -6.32 -9.96
CA LYS A 291 -10.09 -6.59 -11.36
C LYS A 291 -9.17 -5.88 -12.36
N HIS A 292 -8.78 -4.63 -12.07
CA HIS A 292 -7.99 -3.83 -13.00
C HIS A 292 -6.49 -4.04 -12.82
N TRP A 293 -6.02 -4.22 -11.58
CA TRP A 293 -4.60 -4.24 -11.25
C TRP A 293 -4.10 -5.60 -10.74
N SER A 294 -4.98 -6.60 -10.68
CA SER A 294 -4.63 -7.95 -10.25
C SER A 294 -5.52 -9.01 -10.88
N ARG A 295 -5.50 -10.21 -10.30
CA ARG A 295 -6.38 -11.32 -10.65
C ARG A 295 -7.48 -11.43 -9.59
N LEU A 296 -8.70 -11.71 -10.04
CA LEU A 296 -9.85 -12.00 -9.18
C LEU A 296 -10.61 -13.23 -9.69
N VAL A 297 -10.54 -14.35 -8.97
CA VAL A 297 -11.20 -15.62 -9.39
C VAL A 297 -12.67 -15.61 -9.05
N PHE A 298 -13.00 -15.21 -7.83
CA PHE A 298 -14.36 -15.28 -7.29
C PHE A 298 -15.05 -13.91 -7.38
N GLU A 299 -15.07 -13.30 -8.56
CA GLU A 299 -15.58 -11.93 -8.78
C GLU A 299 -16.99 -11.75 -8.21
N ASN A 300 -17.95 -12.61 -8.58
CA ASN A 300 -19.32 -12.52 -8.08
C ASN A 300 -19.41 -12.61 -6.55
N LEU A 301 -18.56 -13.41 -5.92
CA LEU A 301 -18.51 -13.51 -4.45
C LEU A 301 -17.89 -12.26 -3.84
N ALA A 302 -16.84 -11.72 -4.46
CA ALA A 302 -16.17 -10.50 -4.03
C ALA A 302 -17.11 -9.28 -4.10
N VAL A 303 -17.83 -9.12 -5.21
CA VAL A 303 -18.90 -8.11 -5.38
C VAL A 303 -19.95 -8.24 -4.27
N ARG A 304 -20.37 -9.46 -3.94
CA ARG A 304 -21.34 -9.68 -2.85
C ARG A 304 -20.77 -9.36 -1.47
N CYS A 305 -19.51 -9.68 -1.23
CA CYS A 305 -18.85 -9.35 0.03
C CYS A 305 -18.67 -7.84 0.19
N GLU A 306 -18.28 -7.14 -0.87
CA GLU A 306 -18.16 -5.67 -0.89
C GLU A 306 -19.53 -5.01 -0.71
N ALA A 307 -20.55 -5.44 -1.47
CA ALA A 307 -21.92 -5.00 -1.29
C ALA A 307 -22.38 -5.21 0.17
N LYS A 308 -22.08 -6.37 0.76
CA LYS A 308 -22.40 -6.66 2.16
C LYS A 308 -21.65 -5.72 3.10
N ALA A 309 -20.35 -5.50 2.93
CA ALA A 309 -19.59 -4.59 3.78
C ALA A 309 -20.19 -3.17 3.75
N LEU A 310 -20.42 -2.63 2.55
CA LEU A 310 -20.99 -1.29 2.33
C LEU A 310 -22.41 -1.17 2.89
N GLN A 311 -23.29 -2.14 2.63
CA GLN A 311 -24.66 -2.15 3.15
C GLN A 311 -24.69 -2.19 4.68
N ASN A 312 -23.70 -2.81 5.32
CA ASN A 312 -23.61 -2.95 6.77
C ASN A 312 -23.05 -1.72 7.48
N ALA A 313 -22.41 -0.79 6.77
CA ALA A 313 -21.68 0.33 7.35
C ALA A 313 -22.58 1.53 7.63
N ASP A 314 -22.83 1.89 8.89
CA ASP A 314 -23.68 3.04 9.22
C ASP A 314 -23.16 4.35 8.59
N ARG A 315 -21.84 4.49 8.45
CA ARG A 315 -21.17 5.50 7.60
C ARG A 315 -20.06 4.87 6.76
N ILE A 316 -19.86 5.41 5.56
CA ILE A 316 -18.79 5.02 4.64
C ILE A 316 -17.88 6.22 4.46
N ALA A 317 -16.71 6.18 5.11
CA ALA A 317 -15.69 7.22 4.99
C ALA A 317 -14.89 6.98 3.70
N VAL A 318 -15.05 7.85 2.71
CA VAL A 318 -14.34 7.77 1.43
C VAL A 318 -13.25 8.82 1.38
N ILE A 319 -12.06 8.43 0.89
CA ILE A 319 -10.92 9.34 0.87
C ILE A 319 -11.02 10.40 -0.23
N SER A 320 -11.81 10.18 -1.28
CA SER A 320 -11.96 11.11 -2.40
C SER A 320 -13.33 10.94 -3.06
N ARG A 321 -13.73 11.92 -3.89
CA ARG A 321 -14.94 11.79 -4.72
C ARG A 321 -14.79 10.65 -5.75
N GLY A 322 -13.60 10.44 -6.30
CA GLY A 322 -13.33 9.33 -7.21
C GLY A 322 -13.63 7.96 -6.59
N VAL A 323 -13.30 7.76 -5.31
CA VAL A 323 -13.65 6.53 -4.58
C VAL A 323 -15.16 6.40 -4.38
N ARG A 324 -15.86 7.50 -4.09
CA ARG A 324 -17.32 7.49 -4.03
C ARG A 324 -17.92 7.04 -5.36
N ASP A 325 -17.42 7.57 -6.47
CA ASP A 325 -17.89 7.23 -7.83
C ASP A 325 -17.65 5.76 -8.16
N GLN A 326 -16.51 5.19 -7.74
CA GLN A 326 -16.23 3.75 -7.87
C GLN A 326 -17.25 2.87 -7.14
N LEU A 327 -17.84 3.37 -6.05
CA LEU A 327 -18.80 2.65 -5.23
C LEU A 327 -20.26 2.88 -5.67
N ALA A 328 -20.51 3.78 -6.62
CA ALA A 328 -21.85 4.07 -7.14
C ALA A 328 -22.65 2.82 -7.60
N PRO A 329 -22.04 1.80 -8.26
CA PRO A 329 -22.76 0.59 -8.67
C PRO A 329 -23.43 -0.19 -7.52
N TYR A 330 -23.02 0.03 -6.27
CA TYR A 330 -23.61 -0.61 -5.09
C TYR A 330 -24.90 0.05 -4.60
N ASN A 331 -25.32 1.17 -5.20
CA ASN A 331 -26.56 1.89 -4.89
C ASN A 331 -26.72 2.20 -3.38
N ILE A 332 -25.64 2.63 -2.75
CA ILE A 332 -25.67 3.06 -1.35
C ILE A 332 -26.24 4.50 -1.29
N PRO A 333 -27.18 4.79 -0.36
CA PRO A 333 -27.69 6.15 -0.17
C PRO A 333 -26.60 7.18 0.11
N ASP A 334 -26.76 8.36 -0.49
CA ASP A 334 -25.78 9.46 -0.41
C ASP A 334 -25.50 9.94 1.01
N ASP A 335 -26.50 9.93 1.90
CA ASP A 335 -26.38 10.31 3.32
C ASP A 335 -25.42 9.40 4.12
N ARG A 336 -25.07 8.23 3.58
CA ARG A 336 -24.13 7.30 4.23
C ARG A 336 -22.68 7.61 3.89
N PHE A 337 -22.42 8.30 2.79
CA PHE A 337 -21.06 8.65 2.40
C PHE A 337 -20.58 9.88 3.18
N LEU A 338 -19.39 9.75 3.76
CA LEU A 338 -18.66 10.84 4.40
C LEU A 338 -17.36 11.05 3.63
N LEU A 339 -17.23 12.17 2.94
CA LEU A 339 -15.96 12.55 2.32
C LEU A 339 -14.97 12.89 3.43
N ASN A 340 -13.95 12.04 3.60
CA ASN A 340 -12.96 12.15 4.66
C ASN A 340 -11.57 11.85 4.09
N PRO A 341 -10.95 12.82 3.38
CA PRO A 341 -9.63 12.66 2.79
C PRO A 341 -8.56 12.31 3.82
N ASN A 342 -7.42 11.83 3.34
CA ASN A 342 -6.26 11.68 4.21
C ASN A 342 -5.86 13.03 4.81
N GLY A 343 -5.09 12.96 5.89
CA GLY A 343 -4.63 14.13 6.60
C GLY A 343 -3.22 13.95 7.13
N VAL A 344 -2.89 14.82 8.08
CA VAL A 344 -1.59 14.85 8.74
C VAL A 344 -1.79 15.15 10.21
N ASP A 345 -0.76 14.88 11.01
CA ASP A 345 -0.66 15.37 12.38
C ASP A 345 0.20 16.64 12.41
N PRO A 346 -0.39 17.84 12.56
CA PRO A 346 0.38 19.08 12.59
C PRO A 346 1.33 19.23 13.78
N GLY A 347 1.21 18.37 14.80
CA GLY A 347 2.15 18.32 15.92
C GLY A 347 3.37 17.44 15.63
N GLU A 348 3.26 16.48 14.71
CA GLU A 348 4.39 15.63 14.28
C GLU A 348 5.11 16.21 13.07
N PHE A 349 4.37 16.86 12.16
CA PHE A 349 4.92 17.54 11.00
C PHE A 349 4.68 19.04 11.16
N HIS A 350 5.75 19.82 11.35
CA HIS A 350 5.68 21.26 11.52
C HIS A 350 6.99 21.95 11.06
N PRO A 351 6.94 23.25 10.69
CA PRO A 351 8.10 23.95 10.13
C PRO A 351 9.26 24.17 11.10
N ASP A 352 9.04 24.04 12.42
CA ASP A 352 10.11 24.26 13.43
C ASP A 352 11.03 23.05 13.63
N ILE A 353 10.78 21.95 12.91
CA ILE A 353 11.64 20.77 12.94
C ILE A 353 12.96 21.09 12.27
N ASP A 354 14.07 20.77 12.96
CA ASP A 354 15.41 20.99 12.43
C ASP A 354 15.83 19.87 11.46
N GLY A 355 16.20 20.27 10.24
CA GLY A 355 16.74 19.40 9.20
C GLY A 355 18.27 19.47 9.06
N ALA A 356 18.98 20.26 9.89
CA ALA A 356 20.41 20.50 9.76
C ALA A 356 21.24 19.21 9.82
N ALA A 357 20.93 18.30 10.75
CA ALA A 357 21.63 17.02 10.86
C ALA A 357 21.54 16.16 9.59
N ILE A 358 20.40 16.22 8.88
CA ILE A 358 20.24 15.53 7.59
C ILE A 358 21.03 16.25 6.50
N ARG A 359 21.03 17.59 6.50
CA ARG A 359 21.85 18.36 5.56
C ARG A 359 23.35 18.10 5.74
N ASP A 360 23.84 18.02 6.98
CA ASP A 360 25.22 17.67 7.28
C ASP A 360 25.57 16.25 6.83
N ARG A 361 24.71 15.28 7.18
CA ARG A 361 24.89 13.87 6.80
C ARG A 361 25.10 13.66 5.31
N TYR A 362 24.43 14.45 4.48
CA TYR A 362 24.45 14.33 3.01
C TYR A 362 25.14 15.49 2.29
N ASN A 363 25.90 16.33 3.00
CA ASN A 363 26.62 17.48 2.44
C ASN A 363 25.74 18.46 1.62
N LEU A 364 24.53 18.76 2.13
CA LEU A 364 23.53 19.61 1.50
C LEU A 364 23.57 21.08 1.99
N GLN A 365 24.66 21.47 2.66
CA GLN A 365 24.82 22.84 3.16
C GLN A 365 24.98 23.84 2.02
N GLY A 366 24.29 24.97 2.11
CA GLY A 366 24.28 26.01 1.07
C GLY A 366 23.62 25.59 -0.27
N LYS A 367 22.97 24.42 -0.32
CA LYS A 367 22.26 23.90 -1.49
C LYS A 367 20.76 24.14 -1.40
N VAL A 368 20.10 24.23 -2.56
CA VAL A 368 18.65 24.18 -2.68
C VAL A 368 18.25 22.72 -2.85
N VAL A 369 17.57 22.17 -1.86
CA VAL A 369 17.26 20.73 -1.78
C VAL A 369 15.83 20.47 -2.27
N VAL A 370 15.70 19.73 -3.36
CA VAL A 370 14.44 19.24 -3.91
C VAL A 370 14.17 17.83 -3.39
N GLY A 371 13.10 17.67 -2.62
CA GLY A 371 12.78 16.43 -1.94
C GLY A 371 11.61 15.66 -2.56
N PHE A 372 11.69 14.34 -2.49
CA PHE A 372 10.56 13.43 -2.72
C PHE A 372 10.57 12.35 -1.64
N ILE A 373 9.42 12.06 -1.03
CA ILE A 373 9.24 10.90 -0.14
C ILE A 373 8.19 9.95 -0.69
N GLY A 374 8.44 8.64 -0.64
CA GLY A 374 7.44 7.61 -0.88
C GLY A 374 7.97 6.42 -1.66
N THR A 375 7.06 5.56 -2.13
CA THR A 375 7.45 4.37 -2.88
C THR A 375 7.89 4.75 -4.30
N PHE A 376 8.95 4.12 -4.80
CA PHE A 376 9.51 4.37 -6.12
C PHE A 376 8.81 3.50 -7.15
N THR A 377 7.50 3.70 -7.28
CA THR A 377 6.68 3.11 -8.36
C THR A 377 6.37 4.17 -9.41
N ARG A 378 6.04 3.71 -10.62
CA ARG A 378 5.82 4.57 -11.77
C ARG A 378 4.74 5.64 -11.53
N TRP A 379 3.61 5.26 -10.95
CA TRP A 379 2.50 6.19 -10.71
C TRP A 379 2.83 7.31 -9.69
N HIS A 380 3.87 7.15 -8.86
CA HIS A 380 4.35 8.24 -8.00
C HIS A 380 5.24 9.24 -8.74
N GLY A 381 5.61 8.98 -10.01
CA GLY A 381 6.29 9.91 -10.90
C GLY A 381 7.74 10.24 -10.55
N VAL A 382 8.40 9.40 -9.75
CA VAL A 382 9.82 9.60 -9.39
C VAL A 382 10.75 9.61 -10.61
N GLU A 383 10.40 8.89 -11.68
CA GLU A 383 11.10 8.98 -12.97
C GLU A 383 10.98 10.37 -13.60
N THR A 384 9.78 10.98 -13.58
CA THR A 384 9.58 12.35 -14.08
C THR A 384 10.38 13.39 -13.29
N LEU A 385 10.49 13.21 -11.97
CA LEU A 385 11.37 14.07 -11.15
C LEU A 385 12.85 13.86 -11.51
N PHE A 386 13.26 12.63 -11.78
CA PHE A 386 14.61 12.33 -12.22
C PHE A 386 14.91 13.01 -13.57
N ASP A 387 14.00 12.88 -14.54
CA ASP A 387 14.12 13.55 -15.84
C ASP A 387 14.18 15.08 -15.70
N ALA A 388 13.36 15.66 -14.83
CA ALA A 388 13.38 17.09 -14.55
C ALA A 388 14.70 17.55 -13.90
N ALA A 389 15.27 16.71 -13.03
CA ALA A 389 16.54 16.95 -12.38
C ALA A 389 17.71 16.98 -13.36
N GLU A 390 17.71 16.09 -14.37
CA GLU A 390 18.68 16.14 -15.47
C GLU A 390 18.65 17.50 -16.17
N LEU A 391 17.46 17.98 -16.54
CA LEU A 391 17.27 19.25 -17.25
C LEU A 391 17.68 20.48 -16.43
N SER A 392 17.38 20.48 -15.13
CA SER A 392 17.72 21.63 -14.27
C SER A 392 19.18 21.63 -13.83
N ALA A 393 19.84 20.47 -13.75
CA ALA A 393 21.24 20.39 -13.37
C ALA A 393 22.19 21.00 -14.41
N GLU A 394 21.80 21.04 -15.68
CA GLU A 394 22.53 21.78 -16.71
C GLU A 394 22.56 23.29 -16.45
N ASN A 395 21.63 23.79 -15.63
CA ASN A 395 21.37 25.22 -15.46
C ASN A 395 21.65 25.75 -14.03
N ASP A 396 21.75 24.89 -13.01
CA ASP A 396 21.98 25.32 -11.61
C ASP A 396 22.70 24.28 -10.72
N ASP A 397 23.99 24.52 -10.45
CA ASP A 397 24.85 23.70 -9.60
C ASP A 397 24.49 23.73 -8.09
N ARG A 398 23.55 24.59 -7.68
CA ARG A 398 23.06 24.68 -6.30
C ARG A 398 22.02 23.61 -5.99
N LEU A 399 21.37 23.02 -7.00
CA LEU A 399 20.29 22.05 -6.81
C LEU A 399 20.83 20.70 -6.34
N ARG A 400 20.14 20.09 -5.38
CA ARG A 400 20.36 18.70 -4.97
C ARG A 400 19.03 18.00 -4.76
N TYR A 401 18.98 16.71 -5.09
CA TYR A 401 17.74 15.92 -5.08
C TYR A 401 17.79 14.88 -3.97
N LEU A 402 16.97 15.06 -2.95
CA LEU A 402 16.83 14.12 -1.83
C LEU A 402 15.66 13.17 -2.09
N LEU A 403 15.96 11.97 -2.54
CA LEU A 403 14.98 10.94 -2.90
C LEU A 403 14.86 9.92 -1.76
N ILE A 404 13.74 10.00 -1.04
CA ILE A 404 13.49 9.29 0.21
C ILE A 404 12.51 8.14 -0.02
N GLY A 405 12.98 6.90 0.16
CA GLY A 405 12.16 5.70 0.03
C GLY A 405 12.80 4.59 -0.80
N GLU A 406 11.97 3.59 -1.11
CA GLU A 406 12.33 2.38 -1.84
C GLU A 406 11.28 2.07 -2.88
N GLY A 407 11.58 1.17 -3.81
CA GLY A 407 10.61 0.61 -4.73
C GLY A 407 11.26 0.19 -6.03
N ASP A 408 10.42 -0.23 -6.97
CA ASP A 408 10.90 -0.96 -8.14
C ASP A 408 11.86 -0.16 -9.02
N LEU A 409 11.77 1.17 -8.98
CA LEU A 409 12.55 2.07 -9.83
C LEU A 409 13.88 2.49 -9.19
N ARG A 410 14.15 2.21 -7.91
CA ARG A 410 15.35 2.74 -7.23
C ARG A 410 16.65 2.32 -7.92
N THR A 411 16.88 1.02 -8.06
CA THR A 411 18.12 0.49 -8.66
C THR A 411 18.30 0.98 -10.10
N LYS A 412 17.20 1.06 -10.86
CA LYS A 412 17.19 1.59 -12.24
C LYS A 412 17.64 3.05 -12.27
N LEU A 413 17.08 3.90 -11.40
CA LEU A 413 17.41 5.33 -11.33
C LEU A 413 18.84 5.57 -10.82
N GLN A 414 19.30 4.81 -9.83
CA GLN A 414 20.68 4.88 -9.36
C GLN A 414 21.67 4.50 -10.48
N LYS A 415 21.39 3.43 -11.22
CA LYS A 415 22.22 3.04 -12.37
C LYS A 415 22.23 4.14 -13.43
N ARG A 416 21.08 4.73 -13.76
CA ARG A 416 20.99 5.83 -14.72
C ARG A 416 21.79 7.06 -14.26
N ALA A 417 21.73 7.41 -12.98
CA ALA A 417 22.55 8.48 -12.42
C ALA A 417 24.05 8.20 -12.57
N VAL A 418 24.46 6.93 -12.46
CA VAL A 418 25.85 6.53 -12.71
C VAL A 418 26.22 6.65 -14.18
N ASP A 419 25.41 6.07 -15.06
CA ASP A 419 25.66 6.05 -16.50
C ASP A 419 25.71 7.46 -17.10
N LEU A 420 25.03 8.44 -16.48
CA LEU A 420 25.00 9.85 -16.88
C LEU A 420 25.97 10.77 -16.10
N ASN A 421 26.78 10.22 -15.18
CA ASN A 421 27.67 11.01 -14.31
C ASN A 421 26.97 12.06 -13.42
N LEU A 422 25.74 11.76 -12.98
CA LEU A 422 24.91 12.62 -12.13
C LEU A 422 24.84 12.13 -10.68
N GLN A 423 25.75 11.25 -10.24
CA GLN A 423 25.66 10.62 -8.90
C GLN A 423 25.72 11.66 -7.77
N GLN A 424 26.44 12.76 -7.96
CA GLN A 424 26.58 13.84 -6.97
C GLN A 424 25.33 14.74 -6.88
N LEU A 425 24.40 14.64 -7.83
CA LEU A 425 23.16 15.40 -7.87
C LEU A 425 22.07 14.79 -6.98
N PHE A 426 22.09 13.46 -6.84
CA PHE A 426 21.03 12.69 -6.17
C PHE A 426 21.51 12.05 -4.87
N VAL A 427 20.70 12.15 -3.83
CA VAL A 427 20.83 11.41 -2.58
C VAL A 427 19.68 10.41 -2.49
N PHE A 428 20.00 9.13 -2.59
CA PHE A 428 19.04 8.03 -2.42
C PHE A 428 19.13 7.46 -1.01
N THR A 429 18.21 7.85 -0.12
CA THR A 429 18.30 7.47 1.31
C THR A 429 17.94 6.02 1.57
N GLY A 430 17.16 5.42 0.68
CA GLY A 430 16.44 4.18 0.96
C GLY A 430 15.27 4.39 1.91
N LEU A 431 14.75 3.29 2.49
CA LEU A 431 13.62 3.34 3.41
C LEU A 431 14.00 4.04 4.72
N VAL A 432 13.28 5.09 5.07
CA VAL A 432 13.41 5.76 6.38
C VAL A 432 12.24 5.36 7.28
N PRO A 433 12.47 5.13 8.59
CA PRO A 433 11.38 4.97 9.55
C PRO A 433 10.46 6.20 9.52
N HIS A 434 9.14 5.99 9.61
CA HIS A 434 8.18 7.09 9.50
C HIS A 434 8.43 8.22 10.52
N HIS A 435 8.88 7.91 11.74
CA HIS A 435 9.13 8.92 12.77
C HIS A 435 10.35 9.82 12.47
N GLU A 436 11.25 9.40 11.58
CA GLU A 436 12.39 10.22 11.12
C GLU A 436 12.03 11.08 9.91
N ALA A 437 10.96 10.73 9.17
CA ALA A 437 10.55 11.43 7.95
C ALA A 437 10.43 12.95 8.11
N PRO A 438 9.91 13.53 9.22
CA PRO A 438 9.84 14.97 9.38
C PRO A 438 11.20 15.67 9.28
N GLN A 439 12.29 15.08 9.81
CA GLN A 439 13.64 15.67 9.74
C GLN A 439 14.19 15.66 8.30
N TYR A 440 13.91 14.60 7.55
CA TYR A 440 14.27 14.51 6.13
C TYR A 440 13.49 15.53 5.29
N LEU A 441 12.19 15.72 5.55
CA LEU A 441 11.39 16.74 4.89
C LEU A 441 11.81 18.16 5.28
N ALA A 442 12.20 18.36 6.54
CA ALA A 442 12.71 19.64 7.03
C ALA A 442 14.00 20.07 6.31
N ALA A 443 14.86 19.10 5.94
CA ALA A 443 16.07 19.34 5.16
C ALA A 443 15.79 19.84 3.73
N CYS A 444 14.58 19.63 3.20
CA CYS A 444 14.21 20.06 1.86
C CYS A 444 13.77 21.53 1.82
N ASP A 445 14.00 22.17 0.68
CA ASP A 445 13.53 23.51 0.35
C ASP A 445 12.26 23.49 -0.50
N ILE A 446 12.20 22.53 -1.42
CA ILE A 446 11.09 22.29 -2.35
C ILE A 446 10.72 20.82 -2.21
N LEU A 447 9.42 20.51 -2.10
CA LEU A 447 8.93 19.14 -2.04
C LEU A 447 8.07 18.83 -3.26
N VAL A 448 8.40 17.76 -3.96
CA VAL A 448 7.73 17.39 -5.22
C VAL A 448 6.88 16.15 -5.01
N SER A 449 5.64 16.22 -5.49
CA SER A 449 4.65 15.14 -5.51
C SER A 449 4.18 14.94 -6.95
N PRO A 450 5.04 14.40 -7.84
CA PRO A 450 4.85 14.40 -9.30
C PRO A 450 3.97 13.23 -9.75
N HIS A 451 2.90 12.92 -9.01
CA HIS A 451 2.04 11.78 -9.31
C HIS A 451 1.58 11.79 -10.76
N LEU A 452 1.53 10.60 -11.34
CA LEU A 452 1.00 10.37 -12.67
C LEU A 452 -0.45 9.88 -12.57
N GLY A 453 -1.21 10.06 -13.65
CA GLY A 453 -2.47 9.34 -13.81
C GLY A 453 -2.24 7.83 -13.85
N PHE A 454 -3.30 7.05 -13.65
CA PHE A 454 -3.21 5.60 -13.78
C PHE A 454 -3.04 5.21 -15.25
N GLU A 455 -2.22 4.18 -15.51
CA GLU A 455 -1.87 3.77 -16.87
C GLU A 455 -3.06 3.26 -17.69
N ASP A 456 -4.09 2.76 -17.00
CA ASP A 456 -5.35 2.32 -17.60
C ASP A 456 -6.30 3.48 -17.98
N GLY A 457 -5.84 4.73 -17.82
CA GLY A 457 -6.61 5.94 -18.12
C GLY A 457 -7.70 6.25 -17.09
N THR A 458 -7.73 5.53 -15.97
CA THR A 458 -8.71 5.77 -14.92
C THR A 458 -8.38 7.07 -14.19
N LYS A 459 -9.43 7.81 -13.83
CA LYS A 459 -9.30 9.07 -13.08
C LYS A 459 -8.55 8.83 -11.79
N PHE A 460 -7.70 9.77 -11.38
CA PHE A 460 -7.00 9.65 -10.12
C PHE A 460 -7.99 9.69 -8.96
N PHE A 461 -7.94 8.68 -8.09
CA PHE A 461 -8.82 8.57 -6.93
C PHE A 461 -8.06 8.44 -5.61
N GLY A 462 -6.72 8.36 -5.67
CA GLY A 462 -5.87 8.25 -4.49
C GLY A 462 -5.86 9.53 -3.65
N SER A 463 -5.46 9.40 -2.38
CA SER A 463 -5.29 10.52 -1.45
C SER A 463 -3.87 10.55 -0.91
N PRO A 464 -2.93 11.24 -1.57
CA PRO A 464 -1.51 11.13 -1.25
C PRO A 464 -1.16 11.73 0.12
N THR A 465 -0.87 10.88 1.11
CA THR A 465 -0.55 11.35 2.47
C THR A 465 0.68 12.28 2.49
N LYS A 466 1.67 12.01 1.63
CA LYS A 466 2.87 12.84 1.49
C LYS A 466 2.56 14.31 1.21
N LEU A 467 1.47 14.59 0.48
CA LEU A 467 1.11 15.96 0.12
C LEU A 467 0.71 16.75 1.37
N PHE A 468 -0.11 16.16 2.24
CA PHE A 468 -0.49 16.78 3.51
C PHE A 468 0.71 16.92 4.46
N GLU A 469 1.62 15.95 4.47
CA GLU A 469 2.90 16.03 5.20
C GLU A 469 3.74 17.22 4.70
N TYR A 470 3.87 17.42 3.39
CA TYR A 470 4.61 18.53 2.81
C TYR A 470 4.00 19.89 3.19
N MET A 471 2.67 19.99 3.10
CA MET A 471 1.93 21.20 3.49
C MET A 471 2.14 21.48 4.97
N ALA A 472 2.13 20.46 5.82
CA ALA A 472 2.32 20.61 7.26
C ALA A 472 3.74 21.03 7.63
N MET A 473 4.75 20.64 6.84
CA MET A 473 6.11 21.13 6.99
C MET A 473 6.28 22.60 6.54
N GLY A 474 5.25 23.20 5.93
CA GLY A 474 5.29 24.57 5.45
C GLY A 474 6.29 24.77 4.31
N LYS A 475 6.47 23.76 3.45
CA LYS A 475 7.42 23.79 2.34
C LYS A 475 6.74 24.23 1.04
N ALA A 476 7.53 24.75 0.11
CA ALA A 476 7.05 24.98 -1.25
C ALA A 476 6.82 23.65 -1.96
N ILE A 477 5.67 23.50 -2.62
CA ILE A 477 5.23 22.22 -3.19
C ILE A 477 5.03 22.36 -4.69
N ILE A 478 5.50 21.36 -5.45
CA ILE A 478 5.08 21.13 -6.83
C ILE A 478 4.35 19.80 -6.90
N ALA A 479 3.14 19.78 -7.45
CA ALA A 479 2.32 18.57 -7.49
C ALA A 479 1.73 18.33 -8.89
N GLY A 480 1.54 17.05 -9.25
CA GLY A 480 0.84 16.68 -10.48
C GLY A 480 -0.60 17.16 -10.45
N LYS A 481 -1.03 17.84 -11.52
CA LYS A 481 -2.39 18.33 -11.72
C LYS A 481 -3.33 17.18 -12.04
N LEU A 482 -3.87 16.57 -10.98
CA LEU A 482 -4.75 15.40 -10.99
C LEU A 482 -5.92 15.63 -10.04
N GLU A 483 -7.03 14.94 -10.28
CA GLU A 483 -8.34 15.11 -9.67
C GLU A 483 -8.30 15.57 -8.19
N GLN A 484 -8.03 14.67 -7.23
CA GLN A 484 -8.02 15.06 -5.83
C GLN A 484 -6.87 16.04 -5.48
N ILE A 485 -5.74 15.95 -6.18
CA ILE A 485 -4.61 16.85 -5.93
C ILE A 485 -4.99 18.30 -6.23
N GLU A 486 -5.81 18.54 -7.26
CA GLU A 486 -6.38 19.86 -7.58
C GLU A 486 -7.40 20.35 -6.55
N GLU A 487 -8.06 19.46 -5.80
CA GLU A 487 -8.93 19.86 -4.69
C GLU A 487 -8.13 20.33 -3.46
N ILE A 488 -6.87 19.89 -3.33
CA ILE A 488 -6.00 20.17 -2.18
C ILE A 488 -5.05 21.35 -2.48
N ILE A 489 -4.50 21.37 -3.70
CA ILE A 489 -3.53 22.37 -4.14
C ILE A 489 -4.20 23.39 -5.06
N VAL A 490 -4.19 24.64 -4.63
CA VAL A 490 -4.59 25.82 -5.38
C VAL A 490 -3.33 26.45 -5.99
N ASP A 491 -3.26 26.44 -7.33
CA ASP A 491 -2.08 26.88 -8.08
C ASP A 491 -1.64 28.30 -7.70
N GLY A 492 -0.35 28.48 -7.42
CA GLY A 492 0.25 29.75 -7.04
C GLY A 492 -0.08 30.23 -5.63
N VAL A 493 -0.99 29.56 -4.90
CA VAL A 493 -1.40 29.94 -3.54
C VAL A 493 -0.72 29.05 -2.51
N ASN A 494 -1.04 27.75 -2.51
CA ASN A 494 -0.54 26.78 -1.52
C ASN A 494 0.28 25.64 -2.16
N GLY A 495 0.56 25.76 -3.45
CA GLY A 495 1.46 24.90 -4.22
C GLY A 495 1.48 25.33 -5.69
N LEU A 496 2.30 24.68 -6.50
CA LEU A 496 2.32 24.83 -7.95
C LEU A 496 1.90 23.52 -8.61
N HIS A 497 1.07 23.62 -9.64
CA HIS A 497 0.67 22.48 -10.45
C HIS A 497 1.65 22.25 -11.60
N MET A 498 1.88 20.97 -11.89
CA MET A 498 2.55 20.53 -13.12
C MET A 498 1.63 19.59 -13.91
N VAL A 499 1.78 19.57 -15.22
CA VAL A 499 1.17 18.59 -16.11
C VAL A 499 1.80 17.23 -15.81
N PRO A 500 1.02 16.20 -15.41
CA PRO A 500 1.57 14.89 -15.08
C PRO A 500 2.45 14.31 -16.20
N GLY A 501 3.69 13.95 -15.85
CA GLY A 501 4.67 13.40 -16.80
C GLY A 501 5.51 14.44 -17.56
N ASP A 502 5.23 15.74 -17.44
CA ASP A 502 6.00 16.79 -18.10
C ASP A 502 7.25 17.18 -17.27
N ALA A 503 8.36 16.53 -17.58
CA ALA A 503 9.65 16.77 -16.93
C ALA A 503 10.20 18.19 -17.21
N THR A 504 9.93 18.75 -18.39
CA THR A 504 10.40 20.08 -18.78
C THR A 504 9.69 21.15 -17.95
N GLN A 505 8.37 21.08 -17.83
CA GLN A 505 7.63 22.00 -16.99
C GLN A 505 8.01 21.83 -15.51
N LEU A 506 8.18 20.60 -15.03
CA LEU A 506 8.64 20.37 -13.66
C LEU A 506 10.01 21.00 -13.39
N SER A 507 10.96 20.86 -14.32
CA SER A 507 12.28 21.50 -14.24
C SER A 507 12.16 23.03 -14.16
N GLN A 508 11.34 23.65 -15.01
CA GLN A 508 11.09 25.10 -14.98
C GLN A 508 10.50 25.57 -13.64
N LEU A 509 9.55 24.83 -13.08
CA LEU A 509 8.94 25.16 -11.78
C LEU A 509 9.93 25.00 -10.63
N ILE A 510 10.81 23.98 -10.69
CA ILE A 510 11.89 23.80 -9.72
C ILE A 510 12.84 24.99 -9.76
N THR A 511 13.31 25.38 -10.95
CA THR A 511 14.20 26.55 -11.12
C THR A 511 13.55 27.83 -10.62
N LYS A 512 12.27 28.06 -10.97
CA LYS A 512 11.50 29.21 -10.47
C LYS A 512 11.49 29.29 -8.94
N LEU A 513 11.25 28.17 -8.25
CA LEU A 513 11.26 28.14 -6.79
C LEU A 513 12.68 28.25 -6.21
N ALA A 514 13.69 27.70 -6.89
CA ALA A 514 15.07 27.80 -6.45
C ALA A 514 15.54 29.26 -6.43
N ASP A 515 15.19 30.03 -7.47
CA ASP A 515 15.57 31.43 -7.65
C ASP A 515 14.75 32.42 -6.81
N ASP A 516 13.57 32.02 -6.33
CA ASP A 516 12.71 32.88 -5.50
C ASP A 516 12.44 32.28 -4.10
N PRO A 517 13.34 32.50 -3.13
CA PRO A 517 13.12 32.12 -1.74
C PRO A 517 11.87 32.78 -1.11
N GLY A 518 11.48 33.96 -1.58
CA GLY A 518 10.30 34.68 -1.10
C GLY A 518 9.01 33.95 -1.47
N LEU A 519 8.90 33.56 -2.74
CA LEU A 519 7.80 32.73 -3.25
C LEU A 519 7.74 31.39 -2.53
N ARG A 520 8.89 30.73 -2.30
CA ARG A 520 8.94 29.47 -1.53
C ARG A 520 8.31 29.63 -0.15
N LYS A 521 8.71 30.68 0.59
CA LYS A 521 8.20 30.95 1.93
C LYS A 521 6.71 31.30 1.92
N HIS A 522 6.25 32.06 0.93
CA HIS A 522 4.85 32.44 0.79
C HIS A 522 3.96 31.20 0.56
N ILE A 523 4.28 30.39 -0.45
CA ILE A 523 3.54 29.17 -0.79
C ILE A 523 3.51 28.21 0.41
N GLY A 524 4.67 27.98 1.03
CA GLY A 524 4.77 27.08 2.18
C GLY A 524 3.92 27.52 3.39
N ALA A 525 3.86 28.82 3.67
CA ALA A 525 3.04 29.36 4.75
C ALA A 525 1.53 29.20 4.48
N GLN A 526 1.08 29.41 3.24
CA GLN A 526 -0.31 29.16 2.84
C GLN A 526 -0.65 27.67 2.93
N ALA A 527 0.23 26.80 2.42
CA ALA A 527 0.09 25.35 2.53
C ALA A 527 -0.10 24.88 3.98
N ARG A 528 0.72 25.39 4.90
CA ARG A 528 0.59 25.09 6.33
C ARG A 528 -0.75 25.56 6.90
N THR A 529 -1.18 26.76 6.55
CA THR A 529 -2.45 27.32 7.03
C THR A 529 -3.64 26.47 6.59
N ASP A 530 -3.66 26.09 5.31
CA ASP A 530 -4.75 25.29 4.73
C ASP A 530 -4.83 23.88 5.32
N VAL A 531 -3.68 23.20 5.45
CA VAL A 531 -3.67 21.81 5.93
C VAL A 531 -4.05 21.71 7.41
N VAL A 532 -3.60 22.65 8.25
CA VAL A 532 -3.93 22.68 9.69
C VAL A 532 -5.43 22.90 9.88
N LYS A 533 -6.03 23.76 9.05
CA LYS A 533 -7.45 24.08 9.12
C LYS A 533 -8.33 22.92 8.64
N ASN A 534 -7.96 22.27 7.54
CA ASN A 534 -8.89 21.41 6.78
C ASN A 534 -8.55 19.90 6.80
N HIS A 535 -7.29 19.54 7.05
CA HIS A 535 -6.73 18.21 6.76
C HIS A 535 -5.93 17.62 7.94
N ALA A 536 -6.33 17.90 9.18
CA ALA A 536 -5.78 17.23 10.35
C ALA A 536 -6.51 15.90 10.62
N TRP A 537 -5.78 14.88 11.09
CA TRP A 537 -6.39 13.61 11.52
C TRP A 537 -7.41 13.80 12.65
N ALA A 538 -7.22 14.80 13.51
CA ALA A 538 -8.20 15.17 14.53
C ALA A 538 -9.54 15.58 13.90
N SER A 539 -9.50 16.47 12.89
CA SER A 539 -10.69 16.88 12.14
C SER A 539 -11.37 15.70 11.43
N ASN A 540 -10.61 14.71 10.95
CA ASN A 540 -11.17 13.48 10.38
C ASN A 540 -11.99 12.69 11.40
N VAL A 541 -11.46 12.52 12.61
CA VAL A 541 -12.15 11.84 13.71
C VAL A 541 -13.40 12.64 14.14
N ASP A 542 -13.30 13.96 14.25
CA ASP A 542 -14.45 14.81 14.58
C ASP A 542 -15.57 14.69 13.55
N ARG A 543 -15.25 14.72 12.25
CA ARG A 543 -16.22 14.47 11.17
C ARG A 543 -16.92 13.13 11.33
N ILE A 544 -16.16 12.06 11.61
CA ILE A 544 -16.70 10.73 11.84
C ILE A 544 -17.64 10.71 13.04
N LEU A 545 -17.18 11.19 14.20
CA LEU A 545 -17.97 11.16 15.44
C LEU A 545 -19.25 11.98 15.32
N ASN A 546 -19.18 13.19 14.75
CA ASN A 546 -20.35 14.04 14.51
C ASN A 546 -21.35 13.38 13.55
N SER A 547 -20.85 12.72 12.49
CA SER A 547 -21.72 12.02 11.54
C SER A 547 -22.51 10.87 12.17
N LEU A 548 -22.01 10.27 13.26
CA LEU A 548 -22.67 9.17 13.97
C LEU A 548 -23.68 9.65 15.03
N GLN A 549 -23.50 10.85 15.57
CA GLN A 549 -24.44 11.45 16.52
C GLN A 549 -25.76 11.83 15.83
N ASN A 550 -25.68 12.30 14.58
CA ASN A 550 -26.83 12.76 13.80
C ASN A 550 -27.52 11.63 13.00
N LEU A 551 -27.29 10.35 13.33
CA LEU A 551 -27.85 9.23 12.56
C LEU A 551 -29.38 9.08 12.68
N ASN A 552 -30.00 9.68 13.70
CA ASN A 552 -31.44 9.57 14.01
C ASN A 552 -32.14 10.94 14.12
N GLN A 553 -31.49 12.01 13.66
CA GLN A 553 -32.10 13.35 13.50
C GLN A 553 -32.33 13.59 12.01
#